data_AF-A0A3A4AZH5-F1
#
_entry.id   AF-A0A3A4AZH5-F1
#
_cell.length_a   1.000
_cell.length_b   1.000
_cell.length_c   1.000
_cell.angle_alpha   90.00
_cell.angle_beta   90.00
_cell.angle_gamma   90.00
#
_symmetry.space_group_name_H-M   'P 1'
#
loop_
_entity.id
_entity.type
_entity.pdbx_description
1 polymer ?
#
loop_
_entity_poly.entity_id
_entity_poly.type
_entity_poly.pdbx_seq_one_letter_code
_entity_poly.pdbx_strand_id
1 'polypeptide(L)'
;MGTPDRTDPRGHVHRADPRGYVQAVAAALAELGLENGGAVPDDRPGGPRRVLVIHFDGGFGTENINFADAEALRLGWDEERGWTLQEVLPGRFRPFRIDYHDLGLGLVPEPSQVAEVVRRALGEDLRLRPGEGPRLRRAADDDPALEAALAPYA
;
A
#
# COMPACT_ATOMS: atom_id res chain seq x y z
N MET A 1 1.02 39.07 -7.53
CA MET A 1 1.45 38.96 -8.94
C MET A 1 2.50 37.85 -8.97
N GLY A 2 2.05 36.59 -8.90
CA GLY A 2 2.04 35.66 -10.03
C GLY A 2 3.01 34.52 -9.72
N THR A 3 2.58 33.52 -8.97
CA THR A 3 3.35 32.28 -8.74
C THR A 3 3.52 31.55 -10.06
N PRO A 4 4.72 31.09 -10.45
CA PRO A 4 4.90 30.39 -11.71
C PRO A 4 4.16 29.06 -11.66
N ASP A 5 3.19 28.94 -12.54
CA ASP A 5 2.50 27.70 -12.88
C ASP A 5 3.53 26.68 -13.36
N ARG A 6 3.67 25.58 -12.61
CA ARG A 6 4.71 24.56 -12.81
C ARG A 6 4.21 23.53 -13.81
N THR A 7 3.84 24.01 -15.00
CA THR A 7 3.30 23.20 -16.09
C THR A 7 4.38 23.00 -17.14
N ASP A 8 4.75 21.75 -17.44
CA ASP A 8 5.62 21.40 -18.58
C ASP A 8 4.98 21.94 -19.88
N PRO A 9 5.75 22.38 -20.88
CA PRO A 9 5.25 22.85 -22.18
C PRO A 9 4.30 21.90 -22.95
N ARG A 10 4.05 20.68 -22.46
CA ARG A 10 3.05 19.72 -22.97
C ARG A 10 1.76 19.61 -22.13
N GLY A 11 1.59 20.39 -21.07
CA GLY A 11 0.41 20.32 -20.20
C GLY A 11 0.39 19.09 -19.29
N HIS A 12 1.53 18.41 -19.11
CA HIS A 12 1.64 17.30 -18.16
C HIS A 12 1.78 17.84 -16.75
N VAL A 13 0.79 17.56 -15.90
CA VAL A 13 0.89 17.76 -14.46
C VAL A 13 2.00 16.87 -13.93
N HIS A 14 2.96 17.46 -13.22
CA HIS A 14 4.05 16.71 -12.59
C HIS A 14 3.49 15.85 -11.45
N ARG A 15 3.30 14.55 -11.70
CA ARG A 15 2.89 13.58 -10.67
C ARG A 15 4.06 13.27 -9.75
N ALA A 16 3.85 13.37 -8.45
CA ALA A 16 4.79 13.00 -7.40
C ALA A 16 5.07 11.49 -7.45
N ASP A 17 6.31 11.11 -7.18
CA ASP A 17 6.67 9.70 -7.06
C ASP A 17 6.26 9.18 -5.67
N PRO A 18 5.34 8.19 -5.57
CA PRO A 18 4.91 7.66 -4.28
C PRO A 18 5.95 6.77 -3.59
N ARG A 19 7.09 6.47 -4.22
CA ARG A 19 8.13 5.60 -3.65
C ARG A 19 8.63 6.06 -2.29
N GLY A 20 8.89 7.35 -2.12
CA GLY A 20 9.38 7.86 -0.84
C GLY A 20 8.35 7.74 0.28
N TYR A 21 7.06 7.85 -0.04
CA TYR A 21 5.99 7.61 0.93
C TYR A 21 5.92 6.13 1.34
N VAL A 22 6.05 5.21 0.39
CA VAL A 22 6.10 3.77 0.69
C VAL A 22 7.35 3.41 1.48
N GLN A 23 8.49 4.05 1.23
CA GLN A 23 9.70 3.89 2.04
C GLN A 23 9.49 4.38 3.48
N ALA A 24 8.77 5.50 3.68
CA ALA A 24 8.42 5.98 5.02
C ALA A 24 7.51 4.99 5.77
N VAL A 25 6.55 4.37 5.08
CA VAL A 25 5.72 3.29 5.66
C VAL A 25 6.56 2.06 6.01
N ALA A 26 7.48 1.66 5.13
CA ALA A 26 8.40 0.55 5.40
C ALA A 26 9.29 0.83 6.63
N ALA A 27 9.78 2.06 6.79
CA ALA A 27 10.54 2.48 7.97
C ALA A 27 9.68 2.41 9.25
N ALA A 28 8.44 2.90 9.21
CA ALA A 28 7.52 2.83 10.34
C ALA A 28 7.16 1.38 10.73
N LEU A 29 7.03 0.47 9.76
CA LEU A 29 6.86 -0.97 10.02
C LEU A 29 8.09 -1.56 10.73
N ALA A 30 9.29 -1.20 10.27
CA ALA A 30 10.54 -1.67 10.87
C ALA A 30 10.72 -1.19 12.32
N GLU A 31 10.30 0.05 12.64
CA GLU A 31 10.30 0.56 14.03
C GLU A 31 9.41 -0.26 14.97
N LEU A 32 8.38 -0.92 14.44
CA LEU A 32 7.49 -1.83 15.17
C LEU A 32 7.97 -3.29 15.17
N GLY A 33 9.17 -3.56 14.64
CA GLY A 33 9.72 -4.91 14.53
C GLY A 33 9.05 -5.79 13.47
N LEU A 34 8.31 -5.18 12.53
CA LEU A 34 7.72 -5.89 11.39
C LEU A 34 8.74 -5.90 10.26
N GLU A 35 9.55 -6.96 10.20
CA GLU A 35 10.62 -7.09 9.22
C GLU A 35 10.06 -7.22 7.79
N ASN A 36 10.52 -6.32 6.92
CA ASN A 36 10.24 -6.34 5.49
C ASN A 36 11.18 -7.34 4.80
N GLY A 37 10.62 -8.43 4.28
CA GLY A 37 11.33 -9.53 3.63
C GLY A 37 11.64 -9.31 2.14
N GLY A 38 11.20 -8.20 1.54
CA GLY A 38 11.35 -8.03 0.10
C GLY A 38 11.36 -6.60 -0.43
N ALA A 39 11.94 -6.47 -1.62
CA ALA A 39 12.03 -5.22 -2.34
C ALA A 39 10.64 -4.71 -2.74
N VAL A 40 10.46 -3.39 -2.66
CA VAL A 40 9.38 -2.68 -3.36
C VAL A 40 9.52 -3.05 -4.85
N PRO A 41 8.59 -3.82 -5.46
CA PRO A 41 8.68 -4.11 -6.87
C PRO A 41 8.62 -2.78 -7.63
N ASP A 42 9.57 -2.61 -8.54
CA ASP A 42 9.66 -1.42 -9.36
C ASP A 42 8.33 -1.25 -10.11
N ASP A 43 7.92 0.01 -10.18
CA ASP A 43 6.68 0.48 -10.78
C ASP A 43 6.53 -0.09 -12.21
N ARG A 44 5.33 -0.08 -12.78
CA ARG A 44 5.23 -0.01 -14.24
C ARG A 44 5.29 1.47 -14.60
N PRO A 45 6.46 2.05 -14.95
CA PRO A 45 6.49 3.43 -15.39
C PRO A 45 5.60 3.58 -16.65
N GLY A 46 4.61 4.49 -16.58
CA GLY A 46 3.82 4.93 -17.73
C GLY A 46 2.39 4.40 -17.86
N GLY A 47 1.79 3.79 -16.82
CA GLY A 47 0.36 3.45 -16.79
C GLY A 47 -0.50 4.50 -16.05
N PRO A 48 -1.84 4.50 -16.23
CA PRO A 48 -2.70 5.39 -15.47
C PRO A 48 -2.75 5.07 -13.97
N ARG A 49 -2.26 3.89 -13.52
CA ARG A 49 -2.33 3.38 -12.13
C ARG A 49 -0.93 3.11 -11.55
N ARG A 50 -0.59 3.79 -10.44
CA ARG A 50 0.60 3.52 -9.59
C ARG A 50 0.31 2.41 -8.57
N VAL A 51 1.15 1.39 -8.48
CA VAL A 51 1.01 0.25 -7.54
C VAL A 51 2.35 -0.09 -6.91
N LEU A 52 2.42 -0.19 -5.57
CA LEU A 52 3.61 -0.53 -4.80
C LEU A 52 3.30 -1.63 -3.78
N VAL A 53 4.26 -2.50 -3.48
CA VAL A 53 4.07 -3.66 -2.60
C VAL A 53 5.24 -3.83 -1.63
N ILE A 54 4.94 -4.08 -0.36
CA ILE A 54 5.90 -4.47 0.68
C ILE A 54 5.65 -5.94 1.01
N HIS A 55 6.71 -6.74 1.09
CA HIS A 55 6.65 -8.19 1.34
C HIS A 55 7.07 -8.49 2.79
N PHE A 56 6.39 -9.42 3.46
CA PHE A 56 6.81 -9.92 4.78
C PHE A 56 7.45 -11.30 4.62
N ASP A 57 8.60 -11.56 5.27
CA ASP A 57 9.26 -12.87 5.25
C ASP A 57 8.66 -13.83 6.29
N GLY A 58 8.49 -15.09 5.89
CA GLY A 58 7.70 -16.11 6.58
C GLY A 58 8.38 -16.71 7.81
N GLY A 59 7.72 -16.59 8.96
CA GLY A 59 8.11 -17.23 10.23
C GLY A 59 6.92 -17.49 11.15
N PHE A 60 5.76 -17.80 10.58
CA PHE A 60 4.51 -17.83 11.33
C PHE A 60 4.02 -19.27 11.55
N GLY A 61 4.11 -19.71 12.80
CA GLY A 61 3.75 -21.06 13.23
C GLY A 61 2.32 -21.17 13.79
N THR A 62 1.50 -21.94 13.08
CA THR A 62 0.42 -22.85 13.53
C THR A 62 -0.78 -22.33 14.35
N GLU A 63 -1.93 -22.43 13.65
CA GLU A 63 -3.27 -22.86 14.09
C GLU A 63 -4.21 -21.76 14.62
N ASN A 64 -4.83 -21.01 13.69
CA ASN A 64 -6.29 -20.79 13.54
C ASN A 64 -6.59 -19.54 12.67
N ILE A 65 -6.31 -19.58 11.37
CA ILE A 65 -6.41 -18.45 10.40
C ILE A 65 -6.14 -17.09 11.05
N ASN A 66 -4.92 -17.02 11.54
CA ASN A 66 -4.17 -15.80 11.80
C ASN A 66 -3.60 -15.35 10.43
N PHE A 67 -3.45 -14.04 10.16
CA PHE A 67 -2.73 -13.57 8.95
C PHE A 67 -1.34 -14.25 8.84
N ALA A 68 -0.78 -14.67 9.97
CA ALA A 68 0.37 -15.53 10.12
C ALA A 68 0.31 -16.86 9.29
N ASP A 69 -0.86 -17.49 9.12
CA ASP A 69 -1.01 -18.77 8.40
C ASP A 69 -1.04 -18.62 6.86
N ALA A 70 -0.92 -17.40 6.33
CA ALA A 70 -0.81 -17.17 4.89
C ALA A 70 0.57 -17.62 4.37
N GLU A 71 0.60 -18.25 3.20
CA GLU A 71 1.88 -18.62 2.54
C GLU A 71 2.73 -17.40 2.23
N ALA A 72 2.08 -16.26 1.96
CA ALA A 72 2.73 -14.96 1.93
C ALA A 72 1.74 -13.86 2.28
N LEU A 73 2.22 -12.85 3.02
CA LEU A 73 1.52 -11.59 3.24
C LEU A 73 2.21 -10.48 2.46
N ARG A 74 1.40 -9.59 1.89
CA ARG A 74 1.90 -8.41 1.18
C ARG A 74 1.06 -7.19 1.54
N LEU A 75 1.72 -6.07 1.81
CA LEU A 75 1.06 -4.79 1.97
C LEU A 75 1.16 -4.03 0.64
N GLY A 76 0.03 -3.85 -0.03
CA GLY A 76 -0.06 -3.14 -1.31
C GLY A 76 -0.62 -1.74 -1.15
N TRP A 77 -0.07 -0.79 -1.89
CA TRP A 77 -0.62 0.55 -2.05
C TRP A 77 -0.95 0.80 -3.52
N ASP A 78 -2.11 1.37 -3.80
CA ASP A 78 -2.39 1.97 -5.09
C ASP A 78 -3.20 3.25 -4.97
N GLU A 79 -3.10 4.12 -5.97
CA GLU A 79 -3.75 5.43 -5.92
C GLU A 79 -5.28 5.38 -6.09
N GLU A 80 -5.89 4.25 -6.44
CA GLU A 80 -7.36 4.11 -6.51
C GLU A 80 -7.96 3.68 -5.18
N ARG A 81 -7.22 2.94 -4.36
CA ARG A 81 -7.74 2.23 -3.18
C ARG A 81 -6.98 2.53 -1.89
N GLY A 82 -5.78 3.11 -1.98
CA GLY A 82 -4.90 3.29 -0.83
C GLY A 82 -4.25 1.97 -0.42
N TRP A 83 -4.14 1.75 0.89
CA TRP A 83 -3.46 0.59 1.45
C TRP A 83 -4.38 -0.64 1.59
N THR A 84 -3.90 -1.77 1.10
CA THR A 84 -4.55 -3.08 1.19
C THR A 84 -3.56 -4.12 1.68
N LEU A 85 -4.00 -4.98 2.60
CA LEU A 85 -3.27 -6.19 2.97
C LEU A 85 -3.73 -7.34 2.06
N GLN A 86 -2.77 -8.05 1.48
CA GLN A 86 -3.01 -9.15 0.55
C GLN A 86 -2.52 -10.44 1.19
N GLU A 87 -3.42 -11.41 1.31
CA GLU A 87 -3.12 -12.76 1.76
C GLU A 87 -3.00 -13.68 0.56
N VAL A 88 -1.82 -14.27 0.36
CA VAL A 88 -1.63 -15.34 -0.61
C VAL A 88 -1.83 -16.67 0.10
N LEU A 89 -2.88 -17.38 -0.32
CA LEU A 89 -3.29 -18.65 0.25
C LEU A 89 -3.16 -19.77 -0.79
N PRO A 90 -2.87 -21.01 -0.37
CA PRO A 90 -2.92 -22.15 -1.27
C PRO A 90 -4.32 -22.29 -1.87
N GLY A 91 -4.38 -22.45 -3.19
CA GLY A 91 -5.65 -22.51 -3.89
C GLY A 91 -6.19 -23.94 -3.95
N ARG A 92 -7.49 -24.11 -3.68
CA ARG A 92 -8.17 -25.42 -3.82
C ARG A 92 -8.33 -25.86 -5.28
N PHE A 93 -8.39 -24.92 -6.22
CA PHE A 93 -8.67 -25.14 -7.65
C PHE A 93 -7.71 -24.41 -8.61
N ARG A 94 -6.80 -23.59 -8.07
CA ARG A 94 -5.73 -22.84 -8.75
C ARG A 94 -4.47 -22.98 -7.89
N PRO A 95 -3.26 -22.69 -8.40
CA PRO A 95 -2.05 -22.79 -7.58
C PRO A 95 -2.12 -21.94 -6.30
N PHE A 96 -2.82 -20.81 -6.32
CA PHE A 96 -3.04 -19.95 -5.16
C PHE A 96 -4.33 -19.13 -5.30
N ARG A 97 -4.81 -18.56 -4.20
CA ARG A 97 -5.85 -17.53 -4.11
C ARG A 97 -5.26 -16.31 -3.42
N ILE A 98 -5.63 -15.10 -3.86
CA ILE A 98 -5.28 -13.86 -3.17
C ILE A 98 -6.56 -13.27 -2.60
N ASP A 99 -6.61 -13.14 -1.28
CA ASP A 99 -7.65 -12.38 -0.60
C ASP A 99 -7.10 -10.97 -0.29
N TYR A 100 -7.91 -9.95 -0.54
CA TYR A 100 -7.56 -8.55 -0.30
C TYR A 100 -8.30 -8.06 0.93
N HIS A 101 -7.67 -7.20 1.70
CA HIS A 101 -8.24 -6.58 2.90
C HIS A 101 -7.92 -5.09 2.88
N ASP A 102 -8.94 -4.27 2.68
CA ASP A 102 -8.83 -2.81 2.79
C ASP A 102 -8.51 -2.39 4.24
N LEU A 103 -7.53 -1.50 4.39
CA LEU A 103 -7.19 -0.94 5.70
C LEU A 103 -8.11 0.22 6.09
N GLY A 104 -8.85 0.81 5.14
CA GLY A 104 -9.81 1.88 5.39
C GLY A 104 -9.17 3.20 5.84
N LEU A 105 -7.89 3.42 5.51
CA LEU A 105 -7.09 4.57 5.96
C LEU A 105 -7.06 5.75 4.96
N GLY A 106 -7.65 5.58 3.77
CA GLY A 106 -7.52 6.53 2.68
C GLY A 106 -6.23 6.34 1.86
N LEU A 107 -5.90 7.33 1.03
CA LEU A 107 -4.79 7.24 0.08
C LEU A 107 -3.43 7.45 0.71
N VAL A 108 -3.26 8.52 1.50
CA VAL A 108 -1.97 8.90 2.10
C VAL A 108 -2.14 9.18 3.60
N PRO A 109 -2.50 8.17 4.43
CA PRO A 109 -2.43 8.30 5.88
C PRO A 109 -0.99 8.55 6.37
N GLU A 110 -0.85 8.92 7.65
CA GLU A 110 0.49 9.01 8.25
C GLU A 110 1.15 7.61 8.27
N PRO A 111 2.46 7.49 7.98
CA PRO A 111 3.13 6.20 7.89
C PRO A 111 2.98 5.31 9.14
N SER A 112 3.03 5.93 10.32
CA SER A 112 2.86 5.26 11.61
C SER A 112 1.44 4.71 11.81
N GLN A 113 0.42 5.33 11.22
CA GLN A 113 -0.96 4.82 11.26
C GLN A 113 -1.09 3.53 10.45
N VAL A 114 -0.46 3.48 9.27
CA VAL A 114 -0.41 2.24 8.45
C VAL A 114 0.29 1.14 9.24
N ALA A 115 1.46 1.45 9.80
CA ALA A 115 2.26 0.49 10.55
C ALA A 115 1.50 -0.06 11.76
N GLU A 116 0.80 0.78 12.51
CA GLU A 116 0.01 0.38 13.68
C GLU A 116 -1.21 -0.47 13.31
N VAL A 117 -1.92 -0.14 12.23
CA VAL A 117 -3.03 -0.97 11.74
C VAL A 117 -2.54 -2.34 11.29
N VAL A 118 -1.41 -2.40 10.58
CA VAL A 118 -0.79 -3.67 10.18
C VAL A 118 -0.37 -4.47 11.40
N ARG A 119 0.32 -3.86 12.38
CA ARG A 119 0.71 -4.51 13.64
C ARG A 119 -0.49 -5.12 14.35
N ARG A 120 -1.59 -4.37 14.47
CA ARG A 120 -2.83 -4.84 15.10
C ARG A 120 -3.54 -5.93 14.31
N ALA A 121 -3.53 -5.85 12.98
CA ALA A 121 -4.09 -6.88 12.11
C ALA A 121 -3.32 -8.21 12.25
N LEU A 122 -1.99 -8.13 12.33
CA LEU A 122 -1.12 -9.30 12.55
C LEU A 122 -1.23 -9.85 13.98
N GLY A 123 -1.44 -8.99 14.97
CA GLY A 123 -1.57 -9.37 16.39
C GLY A 123 -2.97 -9.83 16.81
N GLU A 124 -3.89 -10.05 15.88
CA GLU A 124 -5.30 -10.42 16.11
C GLU A 124 -6.16 -9.37 16.85
N ASP A 125 -5.58 -8.22 17.21
CA ASP A 125 -6.24 -7.07 17.84
C ASP A 125 -7.20 -6.32 16.88
N LEU A 126 -7.13 -6.63 15.59
CA LEU A 126 -7.97 -6.05 14.55
C LEU A 126 -8.35 -7.11 13.52
N ARG A 127 -9.65 -7.35 13.40
CA ARG A 127 -10.21 -8.19 12.32
C ARG A 127 -10.56 -7.34 11.12
N LEU A 128 -9.76 -7.45 10.05
CA LEU A 128 -10.08 -6.87 8.76
C LEU A 128 -11.14 -7.72 8.05
N ARG A 129 -11.99 -7.06 7.26
CA ARG A 129 -12.99 -7.74 6.44
C ARG A 129 -12.40 -8.03 5.06
N PRO A 130 -12.56 -9.26 4.53
CA PRO A 130 -12.20 -9.55 3.15
C PRO A 130 -12.93 -8.63 2.18
N GLY A 131 -12.18 -8.07 1.24
CA GLY A 131 -12.63 -7.16 0.19
C GLY A 131 -11.62 -6.05 -0.09
N GLU A 132 -11.56 -5.62 -1.35
CA GLU A 132 -10.66 -4.55 -1.82
C GLU A 132 -11.09 -3.12 -1.42
N GLY A 133 -12.08 -2.98 -0.52
CA GLY A 133 -12.62 -1.68 -0.11
C GLY A 133 -13.30 -0.88 -1.24
N PRO A 134 -13.81 0.33 -0.92
CA PRO A 134 -14.31 1.26 -1.93
C PRO A 134 -13.16 1.82 -2.78
N ARG A 135 -13.43 2.12 -4.05
CA ARG A 135 -12.52 2.96 -4.84
C ARG A 135 -12.61 4.40 -4.33
N LEU A 136 -11.48 4.95 -3.92
CA LEU A 136 -11.35 6.31 -3.43
C LEU A 136 -11.26 7.32 -4.58
N ARG A 137 -10.62 6.93 -5.69
CA ARG A 137 -10.53 7.76 -6.91
C ARG A 137 -10.23 6.91 -8.15
N ARG A 138 -10.17 7.57 -9.32
CA ARG A 138 -9.65 6.97 -10.56
C ARG A 138 -8.23 7.43 -10.79
N ALA A 139 -7.39 6.50 -11.18
CA ALA A 139 -5.96 6.73 -11.33
C ALA A 139 -5.60 7.74 -12.45
N ALA A 140 -6.46 7.84 -13.47
CA ALA A 140 -6.32 8.79 -14.57
C ALA A 140 -6.62 10.26 -14.19
N ASP A 141 -7.30 10.51 -13.06
CA ASP A 141 -7.76 11.86 -12.71
C ASP A 141 -6.63 12.68 -12.09
N ASP A 142 -6.43 13.93 -12.50
CA ASP A 142 -5.47 14.81 -11.82
C ASP A 142 -6.01 15.21 -10.44
N ASP A 143 -5.15 15.15 -9.42
CA ASP A 143 -5.55 15.40 -8.03
C ASP A 143 -4.47 16.15 -7.26
N PRO A 144 -4.56 17.49 -7.24
CA PRO A 144 -3.61 18.33 -6.52
C PRO A 144 -3.51 18.00 -5.03
N ALA A 145 -4.56 17.45 -4.41
CA ALA A 145 -4.53 17.10 -2.99
C ALA A 145 -3.67 15.84 -2.76
N LEU A 146 -3.78 14.83 -3.63
CA LEU A 146 -2.90 13.67 -3.61
C LEU A 146 -1.44 14.07 -3.85
N GLU A 147 -1.18 14.90 -4.85
CA GLU A 147 0.18 15.34 -5.16
C GLU A 147 0.78 16.19 -4.03
N ALA A 148 -0.02 17.04 -3.37
CA ALA A 148 0.41 17.78 -2.18
C ALA A 148 0.66 16.87 -0.98
N ALA A 149 -0.12 15.80 -0.80
CA ALA A 149 0.07 14.84 0.27
C ALA A 149 1.34 13.98 0.09
N LEU A 150 1.71 13.68 -1.15
CA LEU A 150 2.94 12.94 -1.46
C LEU A 150 4.20 13.81 -1.47
N ALA A 151 4.07 15.13 -1.71
CA ALA A 151 5.19 16.07 -1.82
C ALA A 151 6.21 16.05 -0.67
N PRO A 152 5.84 15.85 0.61
CA PRO A 152 6.80 15.76 1.72
C PRO A 152 7.74 14.54 1.64
N TYR A 153 7.40 13.55 0.81
CA TYR A 153 8.14 12.30 0.67
C TYR A 153 8.92 12.21 -0.65
N ALA A 154 8.95 13.29 -1.45
CA ALA A 154 9.60 13.33 -2.76
C ALA A 154 11.08 13.74 -2.71
#